data_AF-A0A665W6X3-F1
#
_entry.id   AF-A0A665W6X3-F1
#
_cell.length_a   1.000
_cell.length_b   1.000
_cell.length_c   1.000
_cell.angle_alpha   90.00
_cell.angle_beta   90.00
_cell.angle_gamma   90.00
#
_symmetry.space_group_name_H-M   'P 1'
#
loop_
_entity.id
_entity.type
_entity.pdbx_description
1 polymer ?
#
loop_
_entity_poly.entity_id
_entity_poly.type
_entity_poly.pdbx_seq_one_letter_code
_entity_poly.pdbx_strand_id
1 'polypeptide(L)'
;GDEVVLRPVGVSPPPFTSIEWKDEPNIAIQWDENDDVMYYRHFRGTPSNLIRNHSGVYIPQINGVKGKPVELKIISPVPVPTLSASCDADTCVLKCDGNTAGVEMVTYKWKSDDAELPISSKEYTIEKVISAFSCELKNPVSQETSEPVANPFHTSMCDASSFLVCCGRGNSNDIDTK
;
A
#
# COMPACT_ATOMS: atom_id res chain seq x y z
N GLY A 1 5.48 -14.91 4.18
CA GLY A 1 4.92 -14.06 3.12
C GLY A 1 3.67 -14.73 2.62
N ASP A 2 3.06 -14.22 1.56
CA ASP A 2 1.91 -14.89 0.96
C ASP A 2 2.35 -16.10 0.10
N GLU A 3 1.44 -17.04 -0.11
CA GLU A 3 1.64 -18.18 -1.01
C GLU A 3 1.04 -17.88 -2.39
N VAL A 4 1.74 -18.26 -3.47
CA VAL A 4 1.23 -18.11 -4.85
C VAL A 4 1.44 -19.40 -5.64
N VAL A 5 0.42 -19.79 -6.40
CA VAL A 5 0.46 -20.98 -7.27
C VAL A 5 0.48 -20.53 -8.73
N LEU A 6 1.67 -20.54 -9.34
CA LEU A 6 1.80 -20.30 -10.78
C LEU A 6 1.23 -21.49 -11.56
N ARG A 7 0.40 -21.23 -12.58
CA ARG A 7 -0.23 -22.27 -13.41
C ARG A 7 0.18 -22.11 -14.88
N PRO A 8 0.68 -23.17 -15.54
CA PRO A 8 1.08 -23.12 -16.94
C PRO A 8 -0.14 -23.06 -17.85
N VAL A 9 -0.13 -22.17 -18.84
CA VAL A 9 -1.27 -21.95 -19.76
C VAL A 9 -0.99 -22.55 -21.14
N GLY A 10 -1.90 -23.40 -21.62
CA GLY A 10 -1.84 -23.98 -22.97
C GLY A 10 -0.96 -25.23 -23.13
N VAL A 11 -0.71 -25.95 -22.04
CA VAL A 11 0.00 -27.24 -22.05
C VAL A 11 -0.95 -28.41 -22.36
N SER A 12 -0.41 -29.48 -22.96
CA SER A 12 -1.14 -30.73 -23.24
C SER A 12 -1.68 -31.38 -21.96
N PRO A 13 -2.77 -32.16 -22.00
CA PRO A 13 -3.13 -33.05 -20.90
C PRO A 13 -2.03 -34.12 -20.60
N PRO A 14 -2.09 -34.78 -19.42
CA PRO A 14 -1.09 -35.76 -18.97
C PRO A 14 -0.93 -36.99 -19.91
N PRO A 15 0.14 -37.80 -19.75
CA PRO A 15 1.09 -37.85 -18.63
C PRO A 15 2.09 -36.69 -18.60
N PHE A 16 2.45 -36.25 -17.39
CA PHE A 16 3.57 -35.34 -17.15
C PHE A 16 4.72 -36.16 -16.56
N THR A 17 5.86 -36.14 -17.27
CA THR A 17 7.08 -36.85 -16.88
C THR A 17 8.13 -35.88 -16.31
N SER A 18 8.07 -34.60 -16.69
CA SER A 18 8.93 -33.53 -16.18
C SER A 18 8.30 -32.14 -16.28
N ILE A 19 8.65 -31.26 -15.33
CA ILE A 19 8.23 -29.85 -15.25
C ILE A 19 9.40 -29.00 -14.76
N GLU A 20 9.97 -28.17 -15.64
CA GLU A 20 10.86 -27.07 -15.25
C GLU A 20 10.09 -25.74 -15.19
N TRP A 21 10.44 -24.86 -14.26
CA TRP A 21 10.16 -23.42 -14.33
C TRP A 21 11.48 -22.65 -14.42
N LYS A 22 11.57 -21.77 -15.43
CA LYS A 22 12.82 -21.10 -15.82
C LYS A 22 12.66 -19.58 -15.76
N ASP A 23 13.57 -18.95 -15.03
CA ASP A 23 13.88 -17.52 -15.04
C ASP A 23 15.06 -17.36 -16.02
N GLU A 24 14.83 -17.00 -17.29
CA GLU A 24 15.79 -17.30 -18.37
C GLU A 24 17.14 -16.55 -18.28
N PRO A 25 18.29 -17.22 -18.47
CA PRO A 25 18.52 -19.44 -18.49
C PRO A 25 17.31 -20.31 -18.27
N ASN A 26 16.92 -20.44 -17.03
CA ASN A 26 17.88 -20.67 -15.99
C ASN A 26 16.98 -21.18 -14.82
N ILE A 27 17.25 -22.37 -14.28
CA ILE A 27 16.22 -23.08 -13.53
C ILE A 27 15.93 -22.39 -12.18
N ALA A 28 14.63 -22.26 -11.87
CA ALA A 28 14.10 -21.80 -10.59
C ALA A 28 13.54 -22.96 -9.77
N ILE A 29 12.72 -23.80 -10.40
CA ILE A 29 12.12 -25.03 -9.84
C ILE A 29 12.20 -26.13 -10.91
N GLN A 30 12.49 -27.35 -10.52
CA GLN A 30 12.42 -28.56 -11.36
C GLN A 30 11.67 -29.67 -10.61
N TRP A 31 10.93 -30.47 -11.35
CA TRP A 31 10.35 -31.73 -10.89
C TRP A 31 10.37 -32.74 -12.05
N ASP A 32 10.66 -34.00 -11.74
CA ASP A 32 10.66 -35.12 -12.67
C ASP A 32 9.93 -36.31 -12.00
N GLU A 33 9.31 -37.19 -12.78
CA GLU A 33 8.39 -38.23 -12.26
C GLU A 33 8.99 -39.22 -11.25
N ASN A 34 10.33 -39.28 -11.17
CA ASN A 34 11.09 -40.18 -10.29
C ASN A 34 11.81 -39.47 -9.12
N ASP A 35 11.73 -38.13 -9.04
CA ASP A 35 12.53 -37.30 -8.13
C ASP A 35 11.67 -36.27 -7.34
N ASP A 36 12.22 -35.79 -6.22
CA ASP A 36 11.62 -34.72 -5.42
C ASP A 36 11.68 -33.35 -6.12
N VAL A 37 10.82 -32.41 -5.69
CA VAL A 37 10.81 -31.03 -6.23
C VAL A 37 12.08 -30.28 -5.82
N MET A 38 12.90 -29.93 -6.80
CA MET A 38 14.19 -29.27 -6.61
C MET A 38 14.09 -27.75 -6.81
N TYR A 39 14.54 -26.99 -5.80
CA TYR A 39 14.53 -25.53 -5.79
C TYR A 39 15.94 -24.95 -5.98
N TYR A 40 16.06 -23.92 -6.81
CA TYR A 40 17.34 -23.39 -7.29
C TYR A 40 17.52 -21.90 -6.96
N ARG A 41 18.78 -21.47 -6.87
CA ARG A 41 19.18 -20.06 -6.73
C ARG A 41 18.46 -19.38 -5.55
N HIS A 42 17.73 -18.30 -5.79
CA HIS A 42 17.03 -17.51 -4.79
C HIS A 42 15.78 -18.23 -4.22
N PHE A 43 15.29 -19.30 -4.87
CA PHE A 43 14.22 -20.17 -4.33
C PHE A 43 14.73 -21.23 -3.34
N ARG A 44 16.04 -21.31 -3.06
CA ARG A 44 16.58 -22.27 -2.07
C ARG A 44 16.19 -21.88 -0.65
N GLY A 45 15.09 -22.45 -0.19
CA GLY A 45 14.51 -22.27 1.15
C GLY A 45 13.06 -22.72 1.15
N THR A 46 12.32 -22.39 2.20
CA THR A 46 10.87 -22.66 2.25
C THR A 46 10.13 -21.65 1.36
N PRO A 47 9.36 -22.07 0.34
CA PRO A 47 8.75 -21.17 -0.63
C PRO A 47 7.63 -20.27 -0.05
N SER A 48 7.19 -20.51 1.20
CA SER A 48 6.19 -19.71 1.93
C SER A 48 6.67 -18.31 2.35
N ASN A 49 7.87 -17.88 1.97
CA ASN A 49 8.39 -16.55 2.23
C ASN A 49 8.84 -15.84 0.94
N LEU A 50 7.86 -15.54 0.09
CA LEU A 50 8.02 -14.65 -1.06
C LEU A 50 8.56 -13.28 -0.63
N ILE A 51 9.79 -12.97 -1.06
CA ILE A 51 10.40 -11.64 -1.05
C ILE A 51 10.45 -11.06 -2.48
N ARG A 52 10.61 -9.73 -2.61
CA ARG A 52 10.67 -8.99 -3.89
C ARG A 52 11.61 -9.62 -4.92
N ASN A 53 12.69 -10.26 -4.47
CA ASN A 53 13.71 -10.92 -5.28
C ASN A 53 13.21 -12.15 -6.07
N HIS A 54 12.04 -12.71 -5.77
CA HIS A 54 11.38 -13.74 -6.61
C HIS A 54 10.42 -13.13 -7.65
N SER A 55 10.48 -11.82 -7.89
CA SER A 55 9.75 -11.20 -9.00
C SER A 55 10.52 -11.45 -10.30
N GLY A 56 9.82 -11.90 -11.34
CA GLY A 56 10.45 -12.31 -12.59
C GLY A 56 9.46 -12.88 -13.59
N VAL A 57 9.96 -13.25 -14.76
CA VAL A 57 9.18 -13.90 -15.82
C VAL A 57 9.53 -15.38 -15.85
N TYR A 58 8.63 -16.20 -15.29
CA TYR A 58 8.82 -17.63 -15.14
C TYR A 58 8.18 -18.36 -16.31
N ILE A 59 9.00 -19.07 -17.08
CA ILE A 59 8.53 -19.85 -18.24
C ILE A 59 8.48 -21.32 -17.84
N PRO A 60 7.30 -21.98 -17.89
CA PRO A 60 7.16 -23.40 -17.67
C PRO A 60 7.63 -24.19 -18.90
N GLN A 61 8.24 -25.34 -18.69
CA GLN A 61 8.66 -26.28 -19.73
C GLN A 61 8.26 -27.69 -19.28
N ILE A 62 7.22 -28.26 -19.89
CA ILE A 62 6.61 -29.55 -19.47
C ILE A 62 6.91 -30.61 -20.51
N ASN A 63 7.47 -31.75 -20.10
CA ASN A 63 7.97 -32.80 -20.97
C ASN A 63 8.88 -32.24 -22.09
N GLY A 64 9.69 -31.22 -21.77
CA GLY A 64 10.53 -30.48 -22.72
C GLY A 64 9.84 -29.38 -23.55
N VAL A 65 8.51 -29.28 -23.54
CA VAL A 65 7.74 -28.29 -24.32
C VAL A 65 7.64 -26.96 -23.57
N LYS A 66 8.24 -25.89 -24.12
CA LYS A 66 8.18 -24.52 -23.58
C LYS A 66 6.75 -23.95 -23.68
N GLY A 67 6.15 -23.65 -22.53
CA GLY A 67 4.82 -23.04 -22.42
C GLY A 67 4.84 -21.52 -22.49
N LYS A 68 3.70 -20.88 -22.19
CA LYS A 68 3.59 -19.42 -22.14
C LYS A 68 4.31 -18.85 -20.90
N PRO A 69 5.06 -17.74 -21.02
CA PRO A 69 5.61 -17.04 -19.87
C PRO A 69 4.54 -16.59 -18.87
N VAL A 70 4.89 -16.60 -17.58
CA VAL A 70 4.06 -16.10 -16.47
C VAL A 70 4.87 -15.06 -15.70
N GLU A 71 4.39 -13.83 -15.64
CA GLU A 71 4.99 -12.79 -14.79
C GLU A 71 4.55 -12.98 -13.35
N LEU A 72 5.50 -13.13 -12.43
CA LEU A 72 5.29 -13.04 -10.99
C LEU A 72 5.86 -11.71 -10.51
N LYS A 73 5.02 -10.91 -9.86
CA LYS A 73 5.40 -9.60 -9.32
C LYS A 73 5.04 -9.49 -7.85
N ILE A 74 6.06 -9.39 -7.00
CA ILE A 74 5.92 -9.30 -5.55
C ILE A 74 6.07 -7.83 -5.14
N ILE A 75 4.98 -7.28 -4.62
CA ILE A 75 4.82 -5.87 -4.30
C ILE A 75 4.93 -5.74 -2.78
N SER A 76 5.80 -4.87 -2.28
CA SER A 76 5.84 -4.55 -0.84
C SER A 76 4.57 -3.80 -0.43
N PRO A 77 4.07 -3.94 0.81
CA PRO A 77 3.03 -3.06 1.31
C PRO A 77 3.51 -1.59 1.35
N VAL A 78 2.57 -0.65 1.26
CA VAL A 78 2.84 0.77 1.49
C VAL A 78 3.10 1.01 2.98
N PRO A 79 3.91 2.02 3.35
CA PRO A 79 4.02 2.46 4.74
C PRO A 79 2.76 3.26 5.14
N VAL A 80 2.48 3.32 6.45
CA VAL A 80 1.57 4.33 7.02
C VAL A 80 2.13 5.72 6.70
N PRO A 81 1.37 6.60 6.01
CA PRO A 81 1.83 7.94 5.69
C PRO A 81 1.81 8.88 6.89
N THR A 82 2.73 9.83 6.91
CA THR A 82 2.73 10.98 7.82
C THR A 82 2.34 12.24 7.05
N LEU A 83 1.58 13.11 7.71
CA LEU A 83 1.23 14.43 7.19
C LEU A 83 2.19 15.50 7.72
N SER A 84 2.56 16.41 6.84
CA SER A 84 3.17 17.69 7.20
C SER A 84 2.42 18.82 6.50
N ALA A 85 2.40 20.00 7.12
CA ALA A 85 1.73 21.19 6.61
C ALA A 85 2.68 22.40 6.66
N SER A 86 2.69 23.20 5.60
CA SER A 86 3.38 24.48 5.52
C SER A 86 2.36 25.55 5.15
N CYS A 87 2.05 26.47 6.07
CA CYS A 87 1.00 27.45 5.93
C CYS A 87 1.53 28.87 5.74
N ASP A 88 0.80 29.68 4.97
CA ASP A 88 0.91 31.13 4.95
C ASP A 88 -0.31 31.76 5.66
N ALA A 89 -0.68 33.00 5.30
CA ALA A 89 -1.81 33.70 5.91
C ALA A 89 -3.17 33.08 5.56
N ASP A 90 -3.31 32.47 4.37
CA ASP A 90 -4.60 32.10 3.76
C ASP A 90 -4.66 30.67 3.19
N THR A 91 -3.51 30.05 2.94
CA THR A 91 -3.40 28.67 2.42
C THR A 91 -2.46 27.81 3.27
N CYS A 92 -2.62 26.49 3.18
CA CYS A 92 -1.62 25.53 3.63
C CYS A 92 -1.29 24.52 2.53
N VAL A 93 -0.02 24.36 2.20
CA VAL A 93 0.46 23.23 1.41
C VAL A 93 0.61 22.03 2.35
N LEU A 94 -0.25 21.04 2.16
CA LEU A 94 -0.19 19.75 2.83
C LEU A 94 0.66 18.79 2.01
N LYS A 95 1.43 17.95 2.70
CA LYS A 95 2.34 17.00 2.08
C LYS A 95 2.25 15.65 2.78
N CYS A 96 1.87 14.64 2.01
CA CYS A 96 1.74 13.26 2.44
C CYS A 96 3.06 12.54 2.22
N ASP A 97 3.85 12.34 3.27
CA ASP A 97 5.13 11.63 3.20
C ASP A 97 4.99 10.17 3.63
N GLY A 98 5.76 9.32 2.97
CA GLY A 98 5.93 7.92 3.30
C GLY A 98 7.17 7.40 2.58
N ASN A 99 7.86 6.43 3.17
CA ASN A 99 9.04 5.84 2.52
C ASN A 99 8.63 4.88 1.40
N THR A 100 8.31 5.42 0.23
CA THR A 100 7.96 4.63 -0.96
C THR A 100 9.18 4.11 -1.73
N ALA A 101 10.40 4.17 -1.16
CA ALA A 101 11.62 3.75 -1.84
C ALA A 101 11.61 2.24 -2.12
N GLY A 102 11.47 1.86 -3.39
CA GLY A 102 11.31 0.45 -3.79
C GLY A 102 9.91 -0.13 -3.58
N VAL A 103 8.92 0.69 -3.20
CA VAL A 103 7.50 0.33 -3.23
C VAL A 103 6.94 0.74 -4.59
N GLU A 104 6.20 -0.17 -5.24
CA GLU A 104 5.70 0.03 -6.61
C GLU A 104 4.19 0.25 -6.65
N MET A 105 3.73 0.94 -7.70
CA MET A 105 2.31 1.23 -7.95
C MET A 105 1.60 1.94 -6.79
N VAL A 106 2.33 2.81 -6.08
CA VAL A 106 1.77 3.66 -5.03
C VAL A 106 0.93 4.78 -5.65
N THR A 107 -0.32 4.86 -5.24
CA THR A 107 -1.20 6.01 -5.47
C THR A 107 -1.45 6.74 -4.16
N TYR A 108 -1.72 8.04 -4.25
CA TYR A 108 -2.15 8.89 -3.14
C TYR A 108 -3.66 9.12 -3.27
N LYS A 109 -4.33 9.29 -2.13
CA LYS A 109 -5.69 9.83 -2.00
C LYS A 109 -5.72 10.77 -0.81
N TRP A 110 -6.60 11.77 -0.87
CA TRP A 110 -6.87 12.66 0.25
C TRP A 110 -8.32 12.50 0.72
N LYS A 111 -8.56 12.64 2.02
CA LYS A 111 -9.89 12.66 2.62
C LYS A 111 -10.04 13.95 3.45
N SER A 112 -11.20 14.60 3.35
CA SER A 112 -11.63 15.68 4.26
C SER A 112 -12.86 15.19 4.98
N ASP A 113 -12.85 15.18 6.31
CA ASP A 113 -14.03 14.84 7.12
C ASP A 113 -14.65 13.49 6.68
N ASP A 114 -13.79 12.48 6.53
CA ASP A 114 -14.00 11.12 5.99
C ASP A 114 -14.45 11.01 4.50
N ALA A 115 -14.76 12.12 3.82
CA ALA A 115 -15.08 12.12 2.39
C ALA A 115 -13.81 12.13 1.50
N GLU A 116 -13.74 11.24 0.52
CA GLU A 116 -12.64 11.20 -0.45
C GLU A 116 -12.66 12.42 -1.40
N LEU A 117 -11.51 13.07 -1.53
CA LEU A 117 -11.29 14.20 -2.44
C LEU A 117 -10.77 13.70 -3.81
N PRO A 118 -11.09 14.37 -4.93
CA PRO A 118 -10.66 13.99 -6.27
C PRO A 118 -9.18 14.36 -6.56
N ILE A 119 -8.28 14.01 -5.64
CA ILE A 119 -6.89 14.47 -5.58
C ILE A 119 -5.97 13.29 -5.32
N SER A 120 -5.03 13.06 -6.24
CA SER A 120 -4.10 11.92 -6.23
C SER A 120 -2.62 12.31 -6.26
N SER A 121 -2.33 13.59 -6.00
CA SER A 121 -0.98 14.13 -5.84
C SER A 121 -0.44 13.90 -4.42
N LYS A 122 0.89 13.82 -4.30
CA LYS A 122 1.59 13.74 -3.00
C LYS A 122 1.38 14.99 -2.12
N GLU A 123 1.15 16.12 -2.75
CA GLU A 123 0.95 17.43 -2.13
C GLU A 123 -0.45 17.95 -2.50
N TYR A 124 -1.08 18.66 -1.57
CA TYR A 124 -2.41 19.23 -1.71
C TYR A 124 -2.47 20.58 -0.99
N THR A 125 -2.81 21.66 -1.70
CA THR A 125 -3.02 22.97 -1.10
C THR A 125 -4.47 23.12 -0.63
N ILE A 126 -4.66 23.40 0.67
CA ILE A 126 -5.97 23.70 1.26
C ILE A 126 -6.15 25.20 1.51
N GLU A 127 -7.41 25.61 1.52
CA GLU A 127 -7.88 26.92 1.99
C GLU A 127 -8.53 26.80 3.38
N LYS A 128 -8.93 27.96 3.92
CA LYS A 128 -9.43 28.18 5.30
C LYS A 128 -10.63 27.34 5.80
N VAL A 129 -11.27 26.51 4.98
CA VAL A 129 -12.66 26.01 5.20
C VAL A 129 -12.76 24.51 5.54
N ILE A 130 -11.70 23.73 5.33
CA ILE A 130 -11.66 22.29 5.66
C ILE A 130 -11.57 22.08 7.18
N SER A 131 -12.23 21.07 7.74
CA SER A 131 -12.21 20.83 9.21
C SER A 131 -11.03 19.95 9.63
N ALA A 132 -10.93 18.74 9.10
CA ALA A 132 -9.78 17.85 9.28
C ALA A 132 -9.50 17.02 8.02
N PHE A 133 -8.23 16.70 7.79
CA PHE A 133 -7.77 15.97 6.61
C PHE A 133 -6.89 14.77 6.94
N SER A 134 -6.97 13.72 6.14
CA SER A 134 -6.04 12.58 6.15
C SER A 134 -5.57 12.24 4.73
N CYS A 135 -4.40 11.62 4.63
CA CYS A 135 -3.90 11.05 3.37
C CYS A 135 -3.90 9.53 3.44
N GLU A 136 -4.22 8.89 2.33
CA GLU A 136 -4.11 7.45 2.14
C GLU A 136 -3.08 7.13 1.05
N LEU A 137 -2.14 6.24 1.37
CA LEU A 137 -1.30 5.55 0.38
C LEU A 137 -1.95 4.23 0.02
N LYS A 138 -1.93 3.86 -1.26
CA LYS A 138 -2.50 2.60 -1.73
C LYS A 138 -1.66 1.97 -2.83
N ASN A 139 -1.61 0.64 -2.86
CA ASN A 139 -1.12 -0.13 -3.99
C ASN A 139 -1.97 -1.42 -4.15
N PRO A 140 -1.66 -2.35 -5.07
CA PRO A 140 -2.48 -3.55 -5.28
C PRO A 140 -2.54 -4.54 -4.11
N VAL A 141 -1.68 -4.43 -3.09
CA VAL A 141 -1.61 -5.37 -1.95
C VAL A 141 -1.94 -4.75 -0.59
N SER A 142 -2.05 -3.42 -0.50
CA SER A 142 -2.16 -2.70 0.77
C SER A 142 -2.72 -1.29 0.61
N GLN A 143 -3.27 -0.75 1.70
CA GLN A 143 -3.87 0.57 1.78
C GLN A 143 -3.73 1.07 3.22
N GLU A 144 -2.99 2.16 3.43
CA GLU A 144 -2.70 2.71 4.75
C GLU A 144 -3.08 4.20 4.78
N THR A 145 -3.74 4.64 5.85
CA THR A 145 -4.17 6.04 6.04
C THR A 145 -3.37 6.68 7.18
N SER A 146 -3.05 7.97 7.05
CA SER A 146 -2.41 8.76 8.10
C SER A 146 -3.36 8.97 9.27
N GLU A 147 -2.81 9.31 10.44
CA GLU A 147 -3.59 10.03 11.44
C GLU A 147 -4.22 11.30 10.83
N PRO A 148 -5.46 11.67 11.22
CA PRO A 148 -6.09 12.88 10.74
C PRO A 148 -5.46 14.11 11.39
N VAL A 149 -5.25 15.16 10.60
CA VAL A 149 -4.73 16.45 11.07
C VAL A 149 -5.85 17.48 10.95
N ALA A 150 -6.13 18.18 12.05
CA ALA A 150 -7.07 19.30 12.06
C ALA A 150 -6.51 20.48 11.25
N ASN A 151 -7.37 21.21 10.55
CA ASN A 151 -6.95 22.41 9.82
C ASN A 151 -6.49 23.49 10.82
N PRO A 152 -5.24 24.00 10.71
CA PRO A 152 -4.74 25.03 11.63
C PRO A 152 -5.54 26.34 11.57
N PHE A 153 -6.31 26.59 10.50
CA PHE A 153 -7.23 27.73 10.44
C PHE A 153 -8.55 27.52 11.22
N HIS A 154 -8.90 26.28 11.54
CA HIS A 154 -10.12 25.90 12.28
C HIS A 154 -9.89 25.66 13.79
N THR A 155 -8.71 26.02 14.33
CA THR A 155 -8.44 25.93 15.77
C THR A 155 -9.33 26.88 16.55
N SER A 156 -10.44 26.37 17.08
CA SER A 156 -11.21 27.03 18.13
C SER A 156 -10.31 27.29 19.34
N MET A 157 -10.50 28.42 20.01
CA MET A 157 -9.62 28.93 21.06
C MET A 157 -9.48 27.98 22.26
N CYS A 158 -8.57 27.00 22.18
CA CYS A 158 -8.27 26.02 23.23
C CYS A 158 -6.82 25.52 23.17
N ASP A 159 -5.85 26.39 22.82
CA ASP A 159 -4.44 26.11 23.11
C ASP A 159 -3.66 27.35 23.57
N ALA A 160 -3.92 27.74 24.82
CA ALA A 160 -3.09 28.66 25.59
C ALA A 160 -2.18 27.89 26.55
N SER A 161 -1.49 26.86 26.05
CA SER A 161 -0.33 26.21 26.68
C SER A 161 -0.49 25.80 28.15
N SER A 162 -1.32 24.80 28.43
CA SER A 162 -1.14 23.93 29.62
C SER A 162 -2.09 22.73 29.63
N PHE A 163 -1.68 21.67 30.35
CA PHE A 163 -2.60 20.61 30.79
C PHE A 163 -3.64 21.21 31.75
N LEU A 164 -4.93 21.26 31.38
CA LEU A 164 -6.03 20.71 32.21
C LEU A 164 -7.40 20.71 31.51
N VAL A 165 -8.30 19.91 32.08
CA VAL A 165 -9.71 19.72 31.69
C VAL A 165 -10.51 21.02 31.72
N CYS A 166 -11.26 21.29 30.64
CA CYS A 166 -12.39 22.23 30.66
C CYS A 166 -13.73 21.48 30.69
N CYS A 167 -14.46 21.61 31.79
CA CYS A 167 -15.75 20.95 32.00
C CYS A 167 -16.88 21.57 31.17
N GLY A 168 -17.80 20.75 30.67
CA GLY A 168 -19.06 21.24 30.12
C GLY A 168 -20.00 21.78 31.18
N ARG A 169 -20.56 22.97 30.96
CA ARG A 169 -21.83 23.43 31.55
C ARG A 169 -22.43 24.51 30.65
N GLY A 170 -23.64 24.27 30.13
CA GLY A 170 -24.43 25.33 29.51
C GLY A 170 -25.13 26.18 30.57
N ASN A 171 -25.67 27.31 30.15
CA ASN A 171 -26.83 27.92 30.80
C ASN A 171 -27.66 28.65 29.74
N SER A 172 -28.99 28.55 29.86
CA SER A 172 -29.91 29.38 29.09
C SER A 172 -29.96 30.76 29.73
N ASN A 173 -29.85 31.82 28.93
CA ASN A 173 -30.12 33.18 29.38
C ASN A 173 -31.58 33.51 29.06
N ASP A 174 -32.49 33.20 29.99
CA ASP A 174 -33.79 33.85 30.02
C ASP A 174 -33.61 35.36 30.21
N ILE A 175 -34.39 36.16 29.46
CA ILE A 175 -34.40 37.62 29.57
C ILE A 175 -35.70 38.05 30.26
N ASP A 176 -35.59 38.44 31.52
CA ASP A 176 -36.58 39.19 32.29
C ASP A 176 -35.78 40.20 33.13
N THR A 177 -35.96 41.52 33.06
CA THR A 177 -37.08 42.22 33.71
C THR A 177 -37.06 43.72 33.35
N LYS A 178 -38.27 44.30 33.13
CA LYS A 178 -38.64 45.75 33.23
C LYS A 178 -37.84 46.78 32.43
#